data_AF-A0A3D6BZB6-F1
#
_entry.id   AF-A0A3D6BZB6-F1
#
_cell.length_a   1.000
_cell.length_b   1.000
_cell.length_c   1.000
_cell.angle_alpha   90.00
_cell.angle_beta   90.00
_cell.angle_gamma   90.00
#
_symmetry.space_group_name_H-M   'P 1'
#
loop_
_entity.id
_entity.type
_entity.pdbx_description
1 polymer ?
#
loop_
_entity_poly.entity_id
_entity_poly.type
_entity_poly.pdbx_seq_one_letter_code
_entity_poly.pdbx_strand_id
1 'polypeptide(L)'
;MIPIDTLITFFTASILLALVPGPDNIFVLTQSALSGRSAGIVAMLGLCTGLLFHSAAVALGVAVIFQTSILAFTILKLAGVVFLGLALKLVTTEQ
;
A
#
# COMPACT_ATOMS: atom_id res chain seq x y z
N MET A 1 13.06 27.43 3.60
CA MET A 1 12.80 26.93 4.97
C MET A 1 11.41 26.31 4.95
N ILE A 2 11.25 25.09 5.47
CA ILE A 2 9.93 24.44 5.48
C ILE A 2 8.99 25.27 6.37
N PRO A 3 7.80 25.69 5.89
CA PRO A 3 6.85 26.45 6.69
C PRO A 3 6.41 25.68 7.93
N ILE A 4 6.22 26.37 9.06
CA ILE A 4 5.85 25.72 10.32
C ILE A 4 4.48 25.02 10.21
N ASP A 5 3.55 25.59 9.43
CA ASP A 5 2.24 25.01 9.12
C ASP A 5 2.35 23.66 8.41
N THR A 6 3.31 23.52 7.48
CA THR A 6 3.59 22.24 6.80
C THR A 6 4.16 21.21 7.78
N LEU A 7 4.99 21.66 8.72
CA LEU A 7 5.58 20.77 9.72
C LEU A 7 4.52 20.23 10.69
N ILE A 8 3.62 21.10 11.16
CA ILE A 8 2.52 20.74 12.05
C ILE A 8 1.55 19.78 11.34
N THR A 9 1.12 20.11 10.13
CA THR A 9 0.20 19.26 9.36
C THR A 9 0.80 17.90 9.03
N PHE A 10 2.07 17.84 8.65
CA PHE A 10 2.78 16.57 8.42
C PHE A 10 2.90 15.75 9.71
N PHE A 11 3.23 16.38 10.84
CA PHE A 11 3.37 15.69 12.12
C PHE A 11 2.03 15.08 12.57
N THR A 12 0.94 15.84 12.52
CA THR A 12 -0.40 15.35 12.86
C THR A 12 -0.84 14.23 11.92
N ALA A 13 -0.66 14.40 10.60
CA ALA A 13 -1.00 13.35 9.63
C ALA A 13 -0.17 12.07 9.84
N SER A 14 1.12 12.21 10.13
CA SER A 14 2.01 11.07 10.40
C SER A 14 1.61 10.32 11.66
N ILE A 15 1.19 11.01 12.72
CA ILE A 15 0.67 10.37 13.94
C ILE A 15 -0.60 9.58 13.63
N LEU A 16 -1.56 10.19 12.92
CA LEU A 16 -2.81 9.51 12.55
C LEU A 16 -2.52 8.27 11.70
N LEU A 17 -1.60 8.38 10.74
CA LEU A 17 -1.18 7.25 9.90
C LEU A 17 -0.47 6.16 10.71
N ALA A 18 0.36 6.53 11.69
CA ALA A 18 1.03 5.57 12.57
C ALA A 18 0.06 4.82 13.49
N LEU A 19 -1.04 5.48 13.91
CA LEU A 19 -2.09 4.85 14.71
C LEU A 19 -2.99 3.89 13.92
N VAL A 20 -3.01 3.98 12.60
CA VAL A 20 -3.77 3.08 11.73
C VAL A 20 -2.81 2.04 11.15
N PRO A 21 -2.51 0.94 11.89
CA PRO A 21 -1.66 -0.11 11.36
C PRO A 21 -2.32 -0.70 10.11
N GLY A 22 -1.65 -0.59 8.97
CA GLY A 22 -2.11 -1.18 7.71
C GLY A 22 -2.11 -2.71 7.73
N PRO A 23 -2.70 -3.36 6.71
CA PRO A 23 -2.76 -4.81 6.60
C PRO A 23 -1.37 -5.47 6.62
N ASP A 24 -0.35 -4.82 6.05
CA ASP A 24 1.04 -5.31 6.07
C ASP A 24 1.62 -5.38 7.50
N ASN A 25 1.41 -4.33 8.29
CA ASN A 25 1.87 -4.27 9.67
C ASN A 25 1.16 -5.33 10.51
N ILE A 26 -0.16 -5.50 10.31
CA ILE A 26 -0.94 -6.54 10.97
C ILE A 26 -0.42 -7.93 10.58
N PHE A 27 -0.15 -8.18 9.30
CA PHE A 27 0.37 -9.45 8.81
C PHE A 27 1.72 -9.81 9.46
N VAL A 28 2.67 -8.88 9.48
CA VAL A 28 3.98 -9.08 10.13
C VAL A 28 3.82 -9.31 11.63
N LEU A 29 2.94 -8.57 12.30
CA LEU A 29 2.65 -8.74 13.73
C LEU A 29 2.05 -10.11 14.03
N THR A 30 1.06 -10.55 13.25
CA THR A 30 0.43 -11.87 13.38
C THR A 30 1.43 -12.98 13.13
N GLN A 31 2.27 -12.87 12.09
CA GLN A 31 3.30 -13.85 11.79
C GLN A 31 4.38 -13.91 12.90
N SER A 32 4.74 -12.75 13.47
CA SER A 32 5.65 -12.65 14.61
C SER A 32 5.06 -13.28 15.88
N ALA A 33 3.74 -13.10 16.09
CA ALA A 33 3.03 -13.62 17.25
C ALA A 33 2.80 -15.14 17.17
N LEU A 34 2.44 -15.66 15.98
CA LEU A 34 2.11 -17.07 15.79
C LEU A 34 3.34 -17.96 15.58
N SER A 35 4.36 -17.48 14.88
CA SER A 35 5.53 -18.29 14.48
C SER A 35 6.85 -17.77 15.05
N GLY A 36 6.76 -16.83 16.01
CA GLY A 36 7.90 -16.25 16.70
C GLY A 36 8.61 -15.14 15.91
N ARG A 37 9.55 -14.47 16.57
CA ARG A 37 10.20 -13.26 16.07
C ARG A 37 11.00 -13.47 14.77
N SER A 38 11.56 -14.66 14.57
CA SER A 38 12.30 -15.00 13.35
C SER A 38 11.40 -15.02 12.11
N ALA A 39 10.22 -15.64 12.22
CA ALA A 39 9.26 -15.71 11.12
C ALA A 39 8.73 -14.31 10.74
N GLY A 40 8.54 -13.42 11.72
CA GLY A 40 8.20 -12.02 11.50
C GLY A 40 9.25 -11.25 10.71
N ILE A 41 10.54 -11.43 11.05
CA ILE A 41 11.65 -10.79 10.34
C ILE A 41 11.74 -11.28 8.89
N VAL A 42 11.57 -12.58 8.66
CA VAL A 42 11.57 -13.14 7.29
C VAL A 42 10.39 -12.61 6.48
N ALA A 43 9.19 -12.54 7.06
CA ALA A 43 8.02 -11.96 6.40
C ALA A 43 8.23 -10.47 6.07
N MET A 44 8.80 -9.69 7.00
CA MET A 44 9.13 -8.28 6.78
C MET A 44 10.15 -8.10 5.65
N LEU A 45 11.22 -8.91 5.62
CA LEU A 45 12.21 -8.89 4.54
C LEU A 45 11.60 -9.27 3.18
N GLY A 46 10.72 -10.26 3.17
CA GLY A 46 9.97 -10.64 1.96
C GLY A 46 9.10 -9.49 1.44
N LEU A 47 8.36 -8.82 2.32
CA LEU A 47 7.54 -7.66 1.98
C LEU A 47 8.41 -6.51 1.45
N CYS A 48 9.50 -6.16 2.14
CA CYS A 48 10.39 -5.08 1.70
C CYS A 48 11.02 -5.37 0.33
N THR A 49 11.51 -6.59 0.10
CA THR A 49 12.12 -6.95 -1.20
C THR A 49 11.09 -6.95 -2.32
N GLY A 50 9.88 -7.46 -2.08
CA GLY A 50 8.77 -7.40 -3.03
C GLY A 50 8.38 -5.95 -3.37
N LEU A 51 8.26 -5.08 -2.37
CA LEU A 51 7.95 -3.67 -2.57
C LEU A 51 9.03 -2.92 -3.36
N LEU A 52 10.30 -3.19 -3.08
CA LEU A 52 11.42 -2.61 -3.83
C LEU A 52 11.42 -3.07 -5.29
N PHE A 53 11.20 -4.36 -5.53
CA PHE A 53 11.13 -4.90 -6.89
C PHE A 53 9.94 -4.33 -7.68
N HIS A 54 8.76 -4.27 -7.06
CA HIS A 54 7.58 -3.67 -7.66
C HIS A 54 7.79 -2.18 -7.96
N SER A 55 8.31 -1.43 -6.99
CA SER A 55 8.57 0.02 -7.16
C SER A 55 9.62 0.29 -8.23
N ALA A 56 10.68 -0.54 -8.30
CA ALA A 56 11.68 -0.46 -9.35
C ALA A 56 11.08 -0.79 -10.73
N ALA A 57 10.25 -1.83 -10.84
CA ALA A 57 9.55 -2.16 -12.08
C ALA A 57 8.63 -1.01 -12.54
N VAL A 58 7.93 -0.35 -11.59
CA VAL A 58 7.10 0.83 -11.88
C VAL A 58 7.95 2.01 -12.37
N ALA A 59 9.03 2.32 -11.65
CA ALA A 59 9.93 3.42 -11.99
C ALA A 59 10.67 3.21 -13.32
N LEU A 60 11.00 1.95 -13.66
CA LEU A 60 11.75 1.62 -14.87
C LEU A 60 10.91 1.57 -16.16
N GLY A 61 9.57 1.63 -16.10
CA GLY A 61 8.82 1.73 -17.35
C GLY A 61 7.33 1.43 -17.33
N VAL A 62 6.77 0.83 -16.27
CA VAL A 62 5.32 0.60 -16.23
C VAL A 62 4.57 1.95 -16.21
N ALA A 63 5.11 2.97 -15.55
CA ALA A 63 4.55 4.32 -15.58
C ALA A 63 4.51 4.94 -17.00
N VAL A 64 5.51 4.64 -17.84
CA VAL A 64 5.62 5.13 -19.22
C VAL A 64 4.55 4.50 -20.12
N ILE A 65 4.24 3.21 -19.92
CA ILE A 65 3.20 2.51 -20.69
C ILE A 65 1.83 3.15 -20.47
N PHE A 66 1.49 3.50 -19.22
CA PHE A 66 0.24 4.18 -18.90
C PHE A 66 0.19 5.62 -19.40
N GLN A 67 1.33 6.32 -19.44
CA GLN A 67 1.40 7.69 -19.96
C GLN A 67 1.26 7.77 -21.48
N THR A 68 1.70 6.72 -22.20
CA THR A 68 1.71 6.70 -23.68
C THR A 68 0.41 6.15 -24.27
N SER A 69 -0.34 5.31 -23.55
CA SER A 69 -1.53 4.63 -24.06
C SER A 69 -2.81 4.96 -23.29
N ILE A 70 -3.74 5.67 -23.94
CA ILE A 70 -5.10 5.94 -23.44
C ILE A 70 -5.85 4.65 -23.11
N LEU A 71 -5.65 3.59 -23.91
CA LEU A 71 -6.37 2.33 -23.75
C LEU A 71 -5.91 1.59 -22.48
N ALA A 72 -4.60 1.53 -22.22
CA ALA A 72 -4.05 0.92 -21.01
C ALA A 72 -4.50 1.66 -19.73
N PHE A 73 -4.50 3.00 -19.76
CA PHE A 73 -5.00 3.80 -18.64
C PHE A 73 -6.51 3.61 -18.42
N THR A 74 -7.29 3.50 -19.51
CA THR A 74 -8.75 3.27 -19.42
C THR A 74 -9.06 1.90 -18.82
N ILE A 75 -8.35 0.85 -19.23
CA ILE A 75 -8.49 -0.49 -18.63
C ILE A 75 -8.12 -0.45 -17.15
N LEU A 76 -7.00 0.18 -16.78
CA LEU A 76 -6.59 0.32 -15.38
C LEU A 76 -7.65 1.04 -14.54
N LYS A 77 -8.24 2.11 -15.09
CA LYS A 77 -9.32 2.85 -14.43
C LYS A 77 -10.56 2.00 -14.22
N LEU A 78 -10.97 1.23 -15.23
CA LEU A 78 -12.10 0.29 -15.13
C LEU A 78 -11.83 -0.83 -14.12
N ALA A 79 -10.61 -1.38 -14.11
CA ALA A 79 -10.19 -2.38 -13.13
C ALA A 79 -10.24 -1.81 -11.69
N GLY A 80 -9.82 -0.56 -11.48
CA GLY A 80 -9.92 0.11 -10.19
C GLY A 80 -11.37 0.29 -9.72
N VAL A 81 -12.29 0.65 -10.63
CA VAL A 81 -13.73 0.76 -10.31
C VAL A 81 -14.30 -0.61 -9.90
N VAL A 82 -13.96 -1.68 -10.63
CA VAL A 82 -14.40 -3.05 -10.29
C VAL A 82 -13.83 -3.48 -8.94
N PHE A 83 -12.54 -3.24 -8.70
CA PHE A 83 -11.89 -3.59 -7.43
C PHE A 83 -12.55 -2.87 -6.24
N LEU A 84 -12.79 -1.55 -6.36
CA LEU A 84 -13.44 -0.79 -5.29
C LEU A 84 -14.90 -1.23 -5.10
N GLY A 85 -15.62 -1.51 -6.18
CA GLY A 85 -16.98 -2.06 -6.11
C GLY A 85 -17.02 -3.43 -5.43
N LEU A 86 -16.05 -4.29 -5.71
CA LEU A 86 -15.90 -5.58 -5.03
C LEU A 86 -15.59 -5.40 -3.56
N ALA A 87 -14.64 -4.53 -3.21
CA ALA A 87 -14.29 -4.23 -1.82
C ALA A 87 -15.50 -3.70 -1.03
N LEU A 88 -16.28 -2.78 -1.61
CA LEU A 88 -17.53 -2.29 -1.01
C LEU A 88 -18.55 -3.42 -0.82
N LYS A 89 -18.63 -4.36 -1.76
CA LYS A 89 -19.54 -5.51 -1.66
C LYS A 89 -19.14 -6.47 -0.56
N LEU A 90 -17.85 -6.70 -0.36
CA LEU A 90 -17.34 -7.51 0.74
C LEU A 90 -17.66 -6.87 2.10
N VAL A 91 -17.43 -5.55 2.24
CA VAL A 91 -17.74 -4.80 3.47
C VAL A 91 -19.24 -4.76 3.78
N THR A 92 -20.11 -4.72 2.77
CA THR A 92 -21.57 -4.70 2.95
C THR A 92 -22.22 -6.08 3.12
N THR A 93 -21.51 -7.17 2.83
CA THR A 93 -22.00 -8.54 3.01
C THR A 93 -21.69 -9.09 4.41
N GLU A 94 -20.80 -8.42 5.17
CA GLU A 94 -20.46 -8.77 6.56
C GLU A 94 -21.24 -7.95 7.62
N GLN A 95 -22.23 -7.14 7.24
CA GLN A 95 -23.21 -6.53 8.16
C GLN A 95 -24.57 -7.23 8.07
#